data_AF-A0A436QQM5-F1
#
_entry.id   AF-A0A436QQM5-F1
#
_cell.length_a   1.000
_cell.length_b   1.000
_cell.length_c   1.000
_cell.angle_alpha   90.00
_cell.angle_beta   90.00
_cell.angle_gamma   90.00
#
_symmetry.space_group_name_H-M   'P 1'
#
loop_
_entity.id
_entity.type
_entity.pdbx_description
1 polymer ?
#
loop_
_entity_poly.entity_id
_entity_poly.type
_entity_poly.pdbx_seq_one_letter_code
_entity_poly.pdbx_strand_id
1 'polypeptide(L)' 'MSLPVLVVLVAFGIALSVAAVHFTGGTTTATLAGAAQALARFADDFPDERPGAVRLTADNHA' A
#
# COMPACT_ATOMS: atom_id res chain seq x y z
N MET A 1 -26.75 -21.01 -15.25
CA MET A 1 -25.57 -20.14 -15.49
C MET A 1 -24.52 -20.99 -16.19
N SER A 2 -23.97 -20.57 -17.33
CA SER A 2 -22.94 -21.36 -18.01
C SER A 2 -21.59 -21.16 -17.31
N LEU A 3 -20.84 -22.25 -17.15
CA LEU A 3 -19.51 -22.25 -16.52
C LEU A 3 -18.56 -21.22 -17.19
N PRO A 4 -18.53 -21.05 -18.53
CA PRO A 4 -17.71 -20.02 -19.17
C PRO A 4 -18.06 -18.59 -18.74
N VAL A 5 -19.36 -18.29 -18.58
CA VAL A 5 -19.80 -16.95 -18.15
C VAL A 5 -19.37 -16.67 -16.72
N LEU A 6 -19.43 -17.68 -15.85
CA LEU A 6 -18.94 -17.56 -14.47
C LEU A 6 -17.45 -17.24 -14.44
N VAL A 7 -16.64 -17.93 -15.25
CA VAL A 7 -15.20 -17.72 -15.33
C VAL A 7 -14.86 -16.29 -15.76
N VAL A 8 -15.54 -15.76 -16.78
CA VAL A 8 -15.32 -14.39 -17.26
C VAL A 8 -15.63 -13.36 -16.16
N LEU A 9 -16.75 -13.53 -15.46
CA LEU A 9 -17.15 -12.64 -14.36
C LEU A 9 -16.13 -12.64 -13.23
N VAL A 10 -15.64 -13.81 -12.83
CA VAL A 10 -14.63 -13.94 -11.77
C VAL A 10 -13.31 -13.32 -12.18
N ALA A 11 -12.81 -13.61 -13.39
CA ALA A 11 -11.58 -13.04 -13.88
C ALA A 11 -11.65 -11.50 -13.95
N PHE A 12 -12.79 -10.95 -14.38
CA PHE A 12 -13.02 -9.52 -14.41
C PHE A 12 -13.02 -8.91 -13.00
N GLY A 13 -13.68 -9.54 -12.03
CA GLY A 13 -13.68 -9.09 -10.64
C GLY A 13 -12.28 -9.04 -10.03
N ILE A 14 -11.50 -10.10 -10.21
CA ILE A 14 -10.11 -10.18 -9.74
C ILE A 14 -9.27 -9.08 -10.39
N ALA A 15 -9.38 -8.91 -11.72
CA ALA A 15 -8.65 -7.89 -12.44
C ALA A 15 -8.97 -6.48 -11.92
N LEU A 16 -10.24 -6.18 -11.65
CA LEU A 16 -10.64 -4.90 -11.08
C LEU A 16 -10.11 -4.70 -9.66
N SER A 17 -10.14 -5.72 -8.81
CA SER A 17 -9.57 -5.63 -7.45
C SER A 17 -8.06 -5.38 -7.46
N VAL A 18 -7.32 -6.10 -8.31
CA VAL A 18 -5.86 -5.90 -8.47
C VAL A 18 -5.57 -4.52 -9.04
N ALA A 19 -6.31 -4.10 -10.07
CA ALA A 19 -6.18 -2.77 -10.66
C ALA A 19 -6.42 -1.68 -9.62
N ALA A 20 -7.46 -1.80 -8.80
CA ALA A 20 -7.75 -0.85 -7.74
C ALA A 20 -6.56 -0.71 -6.79
N VAL A 21 -6.01 -1.81 -6.26
CA VAL A 21 -4.85 -1.78 -5.35
C VAL A 21 -3.60 -1.19 -6.00
N HIS A 22 -3.37 -1.48 -7.28
CA HIS A 22 -2.23 -0.97 -8.01
C HIS A 22 -2.35 0.53 -8.28
N PHE A 23 -3.54 1.00 -8.70
CA PHE A 23 -3.79 2.41 -9.01
C PHE A 23 -3.99 3.29 -7.78
N THR A 24 -4.50 2.76 -6.66
CA THR A 24 -4.64 3.51 -5.39
C THR A 24 -3.34 3.56 -4.59
N GLY A 25 -2.25 2.97 -5.11
CA GLY A 25 -0.92 3.08 -4.51
C GLY A 25 -0.70 2.18 -3.30
N GLY A 26 -1.56 1.18 -3.04
CA GLY A 26 -1.36 0.20 -1.96
C GLY A 26 -0.10 -0.65 -2.12
N THR A 27 0.52 -0.63 -3.31
CA THR A 27 1.80 -1.31 -3.61
C THR A 27 2.94 -0.34 -3.89
N THR A 28 2.69 0.98 -3.87
CA THR A 28 3.71 1.98 -4.11
C THR A 28 4.55 2.12 -2.85
N THR A 29 5.81 1.66 -2.92
CA THR A 29 6.82 1.94 -1.90
C THR A 29 6.92 3.44 -1.70
N ALA A 30 6.52 3.91 -0.52
CA ALA A 30 6.57 5.33 -0.17
C ALA A 30 8.03 5.80 -0.17
N THR A 31 8.37 6.71 -1.07
CA THR A 31 9.68 7.36 -1.07
C THR A 31 9.69 8.43 0.01
N LEU A 32 10.39 8.17 1.11
CA LEU A 32 10.50 9.10 2.24
C LEU A 32 11.70 10.03 1.97
N ALA A 33 11.44 11.30 1.66
CA ALA A 33 12.49 12.28 1.37
C ALA A 33 13.28 12.72 2.61
N GLY A 34 12.84 12.35 3.83
CA GLY A 34 13.54 12.65 5.07
C GLY A 34 12.77 12.29 6.34
N ALA A 35 13.41 12.49 7.50
CA ALA A 35 12.93 12.08 8.83
C ALA A 35 11.53 12.60 9.17
N ALA A 36 11.23 13.86 8.82
CA ALA A 36 9.92 14.45 9.06
C ALA A 36 8.80 13.78 8.25
N GLN A 37 9.08 13.38 7.00
CA GLN A 37 8.10 12.71 6.15
C GLN A 37 7.85 11.26 6.62
N ALA A 38 8.87 10.60 7.17
CA ALA A 38 8.71 9.28 7.78
C ALA A 38 7.88 9.32 9.06
N LEU A 39 8.09 10.34 9.91
CA LEU A 39 7.28 10.53 11.11
C LEU A 39 5.81 10.78 10.77
N ALA A 40 5.54 11.63 9.77
CA ALA A 40 4.17 11.90 9.31
C ALA A 40 3.51 10.63 8.73
N ARG A 41 4.22 9.89 7.89
CA ARG A 41 3.71 8.63 7.31
C ARG A 41 3.45 7.56 8.38
N PHE A 42 4.32 7.46 9.37
CA PHE A 42 4.15 6.55 10.51
C PHE A 42 2.90 6.91 11.34
N ALA A 43 2.66 8.21 11.59
CA ALA A 43 1.47 8.65 12.30
C ALA A 43 0.16 8.37 11.53
N ASP A 44 0.20 8.46 10.19
CA ASP A 44 -0.95 8.10 9.33
C ASP A 44 -1.22 6.59 9.34
N ASP A 45 -0.18 5.76 9.33
CA ASP A 45 -0.30 4.29 9.32
C ASP A 45 -0.61 3.71 10.72
N PHE A 46 -0.16 4.38 11.80
CA PHE A 46 -0.31 3.95 13.19
C PHE A 46 -0.84 5.09 14.09
N PRO A 47 -2.12 5.48 13.96
CA PRO A 47 -2.69 6.65 14.63
C PRO A 47 -2.75 6.52 16.17
N ASP A 48 -2.74 5.29 16.69
CA ASP A 48 -2.78 5.02 18.13
C ASP A 48 -1.39 5.07 18.78
N GLU A 49 -0.31 5.09 17.98
CA GLU A 49 1.06 5.14 18.46
C GLU A 49 1.62 6.57 18.45
N ARG A 50 2.36 6.95 19.50
CA ARG A 50 3.08 8.23 19.56
C ARG A 50 4.57 8.01 19.28
N PRO A 51 5.03 8.15 18.02
CA PRO A 51 6.44 7.96 17.71
C PRO A 51 7.30 9.04 18.37
N GLY A 52 8.24 8.63 19.23
CA GLY A 52 9.16 9.54 19.92
C GLY A 52 10.44 9.87 19.15
N ALA A 53 10.86 8.99 18.24
CA ALA A 53 12.02 9.19 17.35
C ALA A 53 11.90 8.27 16.13
N VAL A 54 12.30 8.74 14.95
CA VAL A 54 12.32 7.95 13.70
C VAL A 54 13.72 7.97 13.12
N ARG A 55 14.28 6.78 12.87
CA ARG A 55 15.58 6.60 12.21
C ARG A 55 15.34 6.11 10.79
N LEU A 56 15.67 6.96 9.81
CA LEU A 56 15.72 6.57 8.40
C LEU A 56 17.11 6.06 8.06
N THR A 57 17.20 4.85 7.53
CA THR A 57 18.41 4.29 6.92
C THR A 57 18.34 4.62 5.43
N ALA A 58 19.44 5.08 4.83
CA ALA A 58 19.48 5.44 3.42
C ALA A 58 19.34 4.22 2.48
N ASP A 59 19.41 3.01 3.05
CA ASP A 59 19.67 1.78 2.33
C ASP A 59 18.40 0.90 2.22
N ASN A 60 17.28 1.36 2.79
CA ASN A 60 16.02 0.61 2.88
C ASN A 60 16.18 -0.81 3.46
N HIS A 61 17.25 -1.04 4.24
CA HIS A 61 17.50 -2.27 4.98
C HIS A 61 17.45 -1.97 6.49
N ALA A 62 16.70 -2.82 7.20
CA ALA A 62 16.64 -2.90 8.64
C ALA A 62 17.59 -3.99 9.15
#